data_AF-A0A7J8X5V6-F1
#
_entry.id   AF-A0A7J8X5V6-F1
#
_cell.length_a   1.000
_cell.length_b   1.000
_cell.length_c   1.000
_cell.angle_alpha   90.00
_cell.angle_beta   90.00
_cell.angle_gamma   90.00
#
_symmetry.space_group_name_H-M   'P 1'
#
loop_
_entity.id
_entity.type
_entity.pdbx_description
1 polymer ?
#
loop_
_entity_poly.entity_id
_entity_poly.type
_entity_poly.pdbx_seq_one_letter_code
_entity_poly.pdbx_strand_id
1 'polypeptide(L)'
;MFPLDVEAKGFLGSASAMRCLIWFLSSGDLSRRRNAVLGLRELVSTDERKVNELSDMEGAIEALFKLIKDPICPTSTKASLLVIYKIITSSPTKEKQVKKLVNLGIVSLLLETLVDSERGICEKALGVLDGICNSEEGRQMACNNALSMPVLVKKILRVSNLTTDFSVSILWKLCKKEKTEDDASVILEALQVGAFLKLLLLLQVGCVEETKDKASELLKILNLHRNKMECVDPMDNFKDLKRPF
;
A
#
# COMPACT_ATOMS: atom_id res chain seq x y z
N MET A 1 1.61 7.11 23.96
CA MET A 1 0.69 6.12 24.53
C MET A 1 1.55 4.95 24.95
N PHE A 2 1.62 4.67 26.25
CA PHE A 2 2.28 3.47 26.76
C PHE A 2 1.56 2.22 26.21
N PRO A 3 2.25 1.07 26.07
CA PRO A 3 1.59 -0.17 25.68
C PRO A 3 0.45 -0.47 26.66
N LEU A 4 -0.71 -0.87 26.15
CA LEU A 4 -1.82 -1.29 27.00
C LEU A 4 -1.40 -2.55 27.77
N ASP A 5 -1.62 -2.54 29.07
CA ASP A 5 -1.46 -3.73 29.91
C ASP A 5 -2.48 -4.81 29.51
N VAL A 6 -2.28 -6.03 30.05
CA VAL A 6 -3.08 -7.21 29.67
C VAL A 6 -4.55 -7.02 30.06
N GLU A 7 -4.82 -6.36 31.19
CA GLU A 7 -6.17 -6.14 31.70
C GLU A 7 -6.94 -5.12 30.84
N ALA A 8 -6.33 -3.98 30.51
CA ALA A 8 -6.89 -2.99 29.61
C ALA A 8 -7.14 -3.56 28.21
N LYS A 9 -6.26 -4.45 27.71
CA LYS A 9 -6.47 -5.20 26.46
C LYS A 9 -7.69 -6.11 26.54
N GLY A 10 -7.89 -6.79 27.68
CA GLY A 10 -9.08 -7.61 27.93
C GLY A 10 -10.37 -6.80 27.83
N PHE A 11 -10.44 -5.65 28.51
CA PHE A 11 -11.64 -4.79 28.49
C PHE A 11 -11.89 -4.16 27.12
N LEU A 12 -10.86 -3.55 26.52
CA LEU A 12 -10.98 -2.90 25.20
C LEU A 12 -11.22 -3.89 24.07
N GLY A 13 -10.78 -5.13 24.23
CA GLY A 13 -10.99 -6.23 23.29
C GLY A 13 -12.41 -6.80 23.31
N SER A 14 -13.29 -6.38 24.23
CA SER A 14 -14.68 -6.82 24.19
C SER A 14 -15.41 -6.29 22.95
N ALA A 15 -16.36 -7.07 22.42
CA ALA A 15 -17.09 -6.68 21.20
C ALA A 15 -17.85 -5.35 21.37
N SER A 16 -18.38 -5.07 22.57
CA SER A 16 -19.03 -3.78 22.88
C SER A 16 -18.04 -2.62 22.86
N ALA A 17 -16.87 -2.78 23.49
CA ALA A 17 -15.83 -1.76 23.48
C ALA A 17 -15.32 -1.47 22.06
N MET A 18 -15.08 -2.51 21.26
CA MET A 18 -14.66 -2.35 19.87
C MET A 18 -15.70 -1.62 19.01
N ARG A 19 -17.00 -1.91 19.18
CA ARG A 19 -18.07 -1.14 18.53
C ARG A 19 -18.07 0.32 18.95
N CYS A 20 -17.85 0.61 20.23
CA CYS A 20 -17.70 1.98 20.71
C CYS A 20 -16.48 2.68 20.09
N LEU A 21 -15.34 1.98 19.94
CA LEU A 21 -14.16 2.51 19.26
C LEU A 21 -14.45 2.84 17.79
N ILE A 22 -15.18 1.98 17.07
CA ILE A 22 -15.61 2.26 15.69
C ILE A 22 -16.53 3.48 15.65
N TRP A 23 -17.48 3.58 16.58
CA TRP A 23 -18.37 4.74 16.66
C TRP A 23 -17.59 6.05 16.91
N PHE A 24 -16.63 6.04 17.84
CA PHE A 24 -15.73 7.17 18.06
C PHE A 24 -14.88 7.49 16.84
N LEU A 25 -14.45 6.49 16.07
CA LEU A 25 -13.68 6.67 14.84
C LEU A 25 -14.50 7.35 13.73
N SER A 26 -15.79 7.04 13.65
CA SER A 26 -16.73 7.59 12.65
C SER A 26 -17.21 9.00 12.99
N SER A 27 -17.55 9.25 14.26
CA SER A 27 -18.35 10.40 14.70
C SER A 27 -17.75 11.19 15.85
N GLY A 28 -16.61 10.76 16.40
CA GLY A 28 -15.92 11.49 17.46
C GLY A 28 -15.20 12.75 16.98
N ASP A 29 -14.81 13.61 17.92
CA ASP A 29 -13.84 14.68 17.66
C ASP A 29 -12.46 14.11 17.30
N LEU A 30 -11.54 15.00 16.89
CA LEU A 30 -10.20 14.60 16.46
C LEU A 30 -9.43 13.78 17.52
N SER A 31 -9.61 14.08 18.80
CA SER A 31 -8.94 13.36 19.90
C SER A 31 -9.53 11.97 20.07
N ARG A 32 -10.87 11.85 20.07
CA ARG A 32 -11.57 10.57 20.17
C ARG A 32 -11.26 9.66 18.98
N ARG A 33 -11.28 10.18 17.75
CA ARG A 33 -10.92 9.44 16.53
C ARG A 33 -9.47 8.95 16.58
N ARG A 34 -8.54 9.83 16.99
CA ARG A 34 -7.12 9.49 17.15
C ARG A 34 -6.94 8.38 18.20
N ASN A 35 -7.53 8.50 19.37
CA ASN A 35 -7.36 7.53 20.44
C ASN A 35 -8.03 6.19 20.08
N ALA A 36 -9.19 6.24 19.42
CA ALA A 36 -9.90 5.05 18.96
C ALA A 36 -9.06 4.20 18.01
N VAL A 37 -8.46 4.81 16.97
CA VAL A 37 -7.62 4.06 16.03
C VAL A 37 -6.37 3.49 16.71
N LEU A 38 -5.80 4.19 17.70
CA LEU A 38 -4.62 3.71 18.43
C LEU A 38 -4.97 2.51 19.33
N GLY A 39 -6.14 2.53 19.97
CA GLY A 39 -6.68 1.38 20.69
C GLY A 39 -6.91 0.20 19.78
N LEU A 40 -7.60 0.40 18.65
CA LEU A 40 -7.82 -0.65 17.66
C LEU A 40 -6.50 -1.24 17.13
N ARG A 41 -5.53 -0.39 16.81
CA ARG A 41 -4.18 -0.79 16.37
C ARG A 41 -3.51 -1.71 17.39
N GLU A 42 -3.56 -1.36 18.67
CA GLU A 42 -2.96 -2.18 19.73
C GLU A 42 -3.64 -3.55 19.84
N LEU A 43 -4.99 -3.58 19.82
CA LEU A 43 -5.76 -4.84 19.89
C LEU A 43 -5.44 -5.79 18.74
N VAL A 44 -5.47 -5.29 17.50
CA VAL A 44 -5.17 -6.12 16.33
C VAL A 44 -3.70 -6.49 16.24
N SER A 45 -2.81 -5.75 16.90
CA SER A 45 -1.38 -6.06 16.93
C SER A 45 -1.07 -7.31 17.75
N THR A 46 -1.85 -7.57 18.80
CA THR A 46 -1.59 -8.63 19.76
C THR A 46 -2.43 -9.89 19.59
N ASP A 47 -3.63 -9.80 19.00
CA ASP A 47 -4.54 -10.95 18.87
C ASP A 47 -5.19 -10.98 17.48
N GLU A 48 -4.91 -12.03 16.71
CA GLU A 48 -5.48 -12.23 15.37
C GLU A 48 -7.00 -12.42 15.42
N ARG A 49 -7.56 -12.95 16.52
CA ARG A 49 -9.01 -13.07 16.68
C ARG A 49 -9.68 -11.70 16.67
N LYS A 50 -8.99 -10.66 17.18
CA LYS A 50 -9.49 -9.28 17.15
C LYS A 50 -9.48 -8.68 15.75
N VAL A 51 -8.61 -9.14 14.86
CA VAL A 51 -8.67 -8.77 13.44
C VAL A 51 -9.97 -9.27 12.82
N ASN A 52 -10.34 -10.51 13.12
CA ASN A 52 -11.56 -11.14 12.59
C ASN A 52 -12.82 -10.49 13.16
N GLU A 53 -12.87 -10.28 14.48
CA GLU A 53 -13.98 -9.57 15.11
C GLU A 53 -14.15 -8.16 14.53
N LEU A 54 -13.04 -7.42 14.33
CA LEU A 54 -13.08 -6.07 13.78
C LEU A 54 -13.53 -6.03 12.32
N SER A 55 -13.10 -6.99 11.49
CA SER A 55 -13.43 -7.00 10.07
C SER A 55 -14.92 -7.26 9.82
N ASP A 56 -15.58 -7.99 10.71
CA ASP A 56 -17.01 -8.29 10.63
C ASP A 56 -17.90 -7.18 11.24
N MET A 57 -17.33 -6.22 11.98
CA MET A 57 -18.08 -5.10 12.53
C MET A 57 -18.46 -4.08 11.45
N GLU A 58 -19.74 -3.73 11.43
CA GLU A 58 -20.30 -2.73 10.53
C GLU A 58 -19.64 -1.36 10.71
N GLY A 59 -19.34 -0.68 9.60
CA GLY A 59 -18.73 0.64 9.60
C GLY A 59 -17.21 0.67 9.89
N ALA A 60 -16.58 -0.45 10.26
CA ALA A 60 -15.16 -0.47 10.61
C ALA A 60 -14.26 -0.01 9.46
N ILE A 61 -14.45 -0.57 8.26
CA ILE A 61 -13.67 -0.23 7.06
C ILE A 61 -13.90 1.23 6.65
N GLU A 62 -15.13 1.70 6.64
CA GLU A 62 -15.50 3.07 6.29
C GLU A 62 -14.85 4.09 7.25
N ALA A 63 -14.88 3.80 8.54
CA ALA A 63 -14.28 4.65 9.56
C ALA A 63 -12.76 4.73 9.42
N LEU A 64 -12.10 3.60 9.14
CA LEU A 64 -10.64 3.55 8.88
C LEU A 64 -10.27 4.28 7.59
N PHE A 65 -11.03 4.06 6.50
CA PHE A 65 -10.86 4.75 5.23
C PHE A 65 -10.97 6.27 5.40
N LYS A 66 -12.00 6.74 6.09
CA LYS A 66 -12.22 8.17 6.38
C LYS A 66 -11.05 8.80 7.13
N LEU A 67 -10.38 8.06 8.02
CA LEU A 67 -9.21 8.58 8.73
C LEU A 67 -7.96 8.73 7.84
N ILE A 68 -7.86 7.94 6.76
CA ILE A 68 -6.79 8.08 5.77
C ILE A 68 -7.10 9.25 4.84
N LYS A 69 -8.37 9.37 4.43
CA LYS A 69 -8.86 10.47 3.58
C LYS A 69 -8.75 11.83 4.26
N ASP A 70 -9.12 11.90 5.53
CA ASP A 70 -9.08 13.10 6.36
C ASP A 70 -8.08 12.89 7.52
N PRO A 71 -6.76 12.97 7.24
CA PRO A 71 -5.73 12.61 8.22
C PRO A 71 -5.68 13.61 9.38
N ILE A 72 -5.61 13.09 10.60
CA ILE A 72 -5.50 13.90 11.84
C ILE A 72 -4.03 14.21 12.14
N CYS A 73 -3.19 13.18 12.10
CA CYS A 73 -1.74 13.27 12.28
C CYS A 73 -1.07 12.00 11.74
N PRO A 74 0.25 12.01 11.47
CA PRO A 74 0.97 10.85 10.93
C PRO A 74 0.78 9.57 11.75
N THR A 75 0.72 9.69 13.08
CA THR A 75 0.53 8.55 13.99
C THR A 75 -0.81 7.86 13.79
N SER A 76 -1.88 8.64 13.58
CA SER A 76 -3.23 8.13 13.32
C SER A 76 -3.32 7.49 11.93
N THR A 77 -2.76 8.13 10.89
CA THR A 77 -2.72 7.57 9.53
C THR A 77 -1.97 6.24 9.50
N LYS A 78 -0.79 6.18 10.14
CA LYS A 78 -0.02 4.92 10.28
C LYS A 78 -0.81 3.84 11.03
N ALA A 79 -1.57 4.22 12.05
CA ALA A 79 -2.41 3.27 12.77
C ALA A 79 -3.52 2.71 11.88
N SER A 80 -4.26 3.56 11.16
CA SER A 80 -5.30 3.13 10.22
C SER A 80 -4.77 2.19 9.14
N LEU A 81 -3.66 2.56 8.49
CA LEU A 81 -3.06 1.75 7.45
C LEU A 81 -2.62 0.37 7.98
N LEU A 82 -2.08 0.30 9.19
CA LEU A 82 -1.71 -0.98 9.81
C LEU A 82 -2.94 -1.85 10.10
N VAL A 83 -4.01 -1.25 10.62
CA VAL A 83 -5.26 -1.98 10.91
C VAL A 83 -5.87 -2.52 9.61
N ILE A 84 -5.95 -1.69 8.57
CA ILE A 84 -6.43 -2.13 7.24
C ILE A 84 -5.55 -3.25 6.69
N TYR A 85 -4.22 -3.10 6.75
CA TYR A 85 -3.28 -4.11 6.29
C TYR A 85 -3.56 -5.46 6.96
N LYS A 86 -3.67 -5.49 8.30
CA LYS A 86 -3.99 -6.72 9.02
C LYS A 86 -5.33 -7.34 8.61
N ILE A 87 -6.36 -6.51 8.41
CA ILE A 87 -7.66 -6.99 7.94
C ILE A 87 -7.55 -7.67 6.57
N ILE A 88 -6.84 -7.06 5.62
CA ILE A 88 -6.76 -7.62 4.25
C ILE A 88 -5.73 -8.73 4.08
N THR A 89 -4.82 -8.96 5.04
CA THR A 89 -3.85 -10.05 4.99
C THR A 89 -4.24 -11.27 5.82
N SER A 90 -4.88 -11.06 6.98
CA SER A 90 -5.04 -12.10 8.00
C SER A 90 -6.50 -12.49 8.26
N SER A 91 -7.47 -11.70 7.79
CA SER A 91 -8.89 -12.00 8.03
C SER A 91 -9.44 -13.08 7.08
N PRO A 92 -10.36 -13.97 7.54
CA PRO A 92 -11.08 -14.87 6.65
C PRO A 92 -11.98 -14.11 5.67
N THR A 93 -12.38 -12.87 6.00
CA THR A 93 -13.22 -12.03 5.13
C THR A 93 -12.43 -11.09 4.22
N LYS A 94 -11.11 -11.31 4.07
CA LYS A 94 -10.20 -10.41 3.32
C LYS A 94 -10.71 -10.01 1.94
N GLU A 95 -11.24 -10.94 1.15
CA GLU A 95 -11.72 -10.65 -0.22
C GLU A 95 -12.90 -9.66 -0.21
N LYS A 96 -13.84 -9.87 0.71
CA LYS A 96 -14.97 -8.96 0.94
C LYS A 96 -14.47 -7.57 1.34
N GLN A 97 -13.49 -7.49 2.23
CA GLN A 97 -12.97 -6.20 2.72
C GLN A 97 -12.12 -5.48 1.66
N VAL A 98 -11.33 -6.21 0.87
CA VAL A 98 -10.60 -5.67 -0.29
C VAL A 98 -11.58 -5.05 -1.29
N LYS A 99 -12.63 -5.80 -1.68
CA LYS A 99 -13.68 -5.28 -2.57
C LYS A 99 -14.34 -4.02 -2.03
N LYS A 100 -14.64 -3.99 -0.73
CA LYS A 100 -15.21 -2.83 -0.05
C LYS A 100 -14.28 -1.61 -0.10
N LEU A 101 -13.00 -1.79 0.20
CA LEU A 101 -11.99 -0.72 0.13
C LEU A 101 -11.79 -0.20 -1.29
N VAL A 102 -11.78 -1.10 -2.28
CA VAL A 102 -11.70 -0.73 -3.70
C VAL A 102 -12.89 0.14 -4.11
N ASN A 103 -14.12 -0.26 -3.73
CA ASN A 103 -15.33 0.53 -3.99
C ASN A 103 -15.33 1.91 -3.31
N LEU A 104 -14.65 2.04 -2.17
CA LEU A 104 -14.46 3.33 -1.49
C LEU A 104 -13.40 4.22 -2.16
N GLY A 105 -12.64 3.70 -3.13
CA GLY A 105 -11.58 4.45 -3.81
C GLY A 105 -10.23 4.42 -3.08
N ILE A 106 -9.94 3.37 -2.30
CA ILE A 106 -8.67 3.27 -1.54
C ILE A 106 -7.44 3.38 -2.45
N VAL A 107 -7.50 2.87 -3.69
CA VAL A 107 -6.33 2.81 -4.58
C VAL A 107 -5.84 4.21 -4.93
N SER A 108 -6.73 5.08 -5.42
CA SER A 108 -6.38 6.48 -5.73
C SER A 108 -5.92 7.23 -4.48
N LEU A 109 -6.62 7.06 -3.36
CA LEU A 109 -6.26 7.70 -2.10
C LEU A 109 -4.85 7.31 -1.62
N LEU A 110 -4.46 6.04 -1.74
CA LEU A 110 -3.13 5.58 -1.35
C LEU A 110 -2.05 6.12 -2.30
N LEU A 111 -2.31 6.14 -3.61
CA LEU A 111 -1.37 6.68 -4.59
C LEU A 111 -1.11 8.18 -4.38
N GLU A 112 -2.17 8.95 -4.13
CA GLU A 112 -2.07 10.37 -3.76
C GLU A 112 -1.29 10.55 -2.44
N THR A 113 -1.63 9.75 -1.42
CA THR A 113 -0.91 9.76 -0.13
C THR A 113 0.58 9.48 -0.33
N LEU A 114 0.95 8.61 -1.27
CA LEU A 114 2.33 8.20 -1.49
C LEU A 114 3.21 9.28 -2.11
N VAL A 115 2.67 10.32 -2.77
CA VAL A 115 3.49 11.30 -3.51
C VAL A 115 4.57 11.93 -2.62
N ASP A 116 4.19 12.47 -1.45
CA ASP A 116 5.08 13.24 -0.55
C ASP A 116 5.04 12.78 0.93
N SER A 117 4.65 11.53 1.18
CA SER A 117 4.58 10.99 2.54
C SER A 117 5.95 10.67 3.17
N GLU A 118 6.03 10.79 4.50
CA GLU A 118 7.17 10.29 5.28
C GLU A 118 7.33 8.76 5.18
N ARG A 119 8.55 8.26 5.47
CA ARG A 119 8.91 6.84 5.37
C ARG A 119 7.89 5.89 5.99
N GLY A 120 7.47 6.16 7.23
CA GLY A 120 6.60 5.25 7.98
C GLY A 120 5.16 5.18 7.45
N ILE A 121 4.69 6.20 6.73
CA ILE A 121 3.41 6.19 6.00
C ILE A 121 3.60 5.45 4.67
N CYS A 122 4.68 5.75 3.93
CA CYS A 122 4.98 5.07 2.67
C CYS A 122 5.01 3.55 2.82
N GLU A 123 5.73 3.03 3.82
CA GLU A 123 5.84 1.59 4.08
C GLU A 123 4.47 0.92 4.29
N LYS A 124 3.57 1.57 5.04
CA LYS A 124 2.25 1.01 5.35
C LYS A 124 1.27 1.18 4.20
N ALA A 125 1.29 2.33 3.53
CA ALA A 125 0.44 2.60 2.38
C ALA A 125 0.75 1.63 1.23
N LEU A 126 2.05 1.38 0.96
CA LEU A 126 2.45 0.37 -0.03
C LEU A 126 2.12 -1.05 0.40
N GLY A 127 2.25 -1.39 1.69
CA GLY A 127 1.79 -2.70 2.18
C GLY A 127 0.29 -2.92 1.96
N VAL A 128 -0.54 -1.90 2.22
CA VAL A 128 -1.98 -1.97 1.92
C VAL A 128 -2.21 -2.10 0.41
N LEU A 129 -1.56 -1.26 -0.41
CA LEU A 129 -1.73 -1.29 -1.87
C LEU A 129 -1.30 -2.64 -2.46
N ASP A 130 -0.19 -3.22 -1.99
CA ASP A 130 0.27 -4.56 -2.42
C ASP A 130 -0.74 -5.66 -2.06
N GLY A 131 -1.37 -5.56 -0.88
CA GLY A 131 -2.45 -6.44 -0.46
C GLY A 131 -3.70 -6.30 -1.34
N ILE A 132 -4.09 -5.07 -1.69
CA ILE A 132 -5.22 -4.79 -2.60
C ILE A 132 -4.95 -5.36 -4.00
N CYS A 133 -3.74 -5.19 -4.54
CA CYS A 133 -3.34 -5.69 -5.86
C CYS A 133 -3.20 -7.23 -5.94
N ASN A 134 -3.44 -7.97 -4.85
CA ASN A 134 -3.65 -9.42 -4.94
C ASN A 134 -5.01 -9.77 -5.58
N SER A 135 -6.01 -8.89 -5.46
CA SER A 135 -7.30 -9.02 -6.14
C SER A 135 -7.26 -8.50 -7.58
N GLU A 136 -8.17 -8.96 -8.42
CA GLU A 136 -8.25 -8.48 -9.80
C GLU A 136 -8.75 -7.05 -9.88
N GLU A 137 -9.81 -6.74 -9.14
CA GLU A 137 -10.41 -5.41 -9.07
C GLU A 137 -9.39 -4.38 -8.56
N GLY A 138 -8.56 -4.76 -7.58
CA GLY A 138 -7.49 -3.92 -7.08
C GLY A 138 -6.42 -3.62 -8.14
N ARG A 139 -6.03 -4.62 -8.95
CA ARG A 139 -5.10 -4.41 -10.07
C ARG A 139 -5.71 -3.53 -11.14
N GLN A 140 -6.95 -3.79 -11.53
CA GLN A 140 -7.64 -3.02 -12.56
C GLN A 140 -7.73 -1.53 -12.16
N MET A 141 -8.10 -1.24 -10.91
CA MET A 141 -8.15 0.13 -10.40
C MET A 141 -6.78 0.80 -10.33
N ALA A 142 -5.71 0.04 -10.09
CA ALA A 142 -4.35 0.56 -10.12
C ALA A 142 -3.89 0.84 -11.57
N CYS A 143 -4.10 -0.09 -12.51
CA CYS A 143 -3.76 0.12 -13.93
C CYS A 143 -4.48 1.33 -14.53
N ASN A 144 -5.72 1.59 -14.10
CA ASN A 144 -6.51 2.73 -14.58
C ASN A 144 -6.15 4.08 -13.92
N ASN A 145 -5.19 4.10 -12.98
CA ASN A 145 -4.78 5.32 -12.28
C ASN A 145 -3.41 5.81 -12.78
N ALA A 146 -3.38 7.01 -13.36
CA ALA A 146 -2.18 7.62 -13.94
C ALA A 146 -1.04 7.91 -12.94
N LEU A 147 -1.28 7.83 -11.63
CA LEU A 147 -0.23 7.95 -10.61
C LEU A 147 0.49 6.63 -10.34
N SER A 148 -0.08 5.48 -10.73
CA SER A 148 0.42 4.16 -10.37
C SER A 148 1.87 3.96 -10.78
N MET A 149 2.20 4.06 -12.07
CA MET A 149 3.57 3.82 -12.52
C MET A 149 4.56 4.86 -12.01
N PRO A 150 4.32 6.18 -12.17
CA PRO A 150 5.25 7.19 -11.69
C PRO A 150 5.55 7.07 -10.20
N VAL A 151 4.52 6.86 -9.36
CA VAL A 151 4.69 6.77 -7.91
C VAL A 151 5.44 5.51 -7.52
N LEU A 152 5.03 4.33 -8.03
CA LEU A 152 5.66 3.06 -7.66
C LEU A 152 7.13 3.03 -8.09
N VAL A 153 7.45 3.47 -9.30
CA VAL A 153 8.84 3.50 -9.80
C VAL A 153 9.69 4.50 -9.04
N LYS A 154 9.14 5.68 -8.68
CA LYS A 154 9.83 6.68 -7.86
C LYS A 154 10.19 6.16 -6.46
N LYS A 155 9.40 5.24 -5.90
CA LYS A 155 9.61 4.69 -4.55
C LYS A 155 10.70 3.63 -4.46
N ILE A 156 11.04 2.95 -5.55
CA ILE A 156 12.16 2.00 -5.63
C ILE A 156 13.47 2.70 -5.24
N LEU A 157 14.23 2.10 -4.31
CA LEU A 157 15.53 2.57 -3.80
C LEU A 157 15.52 3.96 -3.14
N ARG A 158 14.36 4.58 -2.94
CA ARG A 158 14.28 5.98 -2.47
C ARG A 158 13.89 6.14 -1.01
N VAL A 159 13.14 5.20 -0.43
CA VAL A 159 12.55 5.36 0.91
C VAL A 159 13.07 4.31 1.89
N SER A 160 12.88 3.03 1.58
CA SER A 160 13.37 1.90 2.38
C SER A 160 13.38 0.62 1.55
N ASN A 161 14.06 -0.42 2.04
CA ASN A 161 14.05 -1.75 1.41
C ASN A 161 12.61 -2.30 1.33
N LEU A 162 11.86 -2.21 2.43
CA LEU A 162 10.46 -2.65 2.47
C LEU A 162 9.57 -1.91 1.45
N THR A 163 9.76 -0.59 1.31
CA THR A 163 9.07 0.20 0.28
C THR A 163 9.44 -0.28 -1.13
N THR A 164 10.71 -0.61 -1.35
CA THR A 164 11.20 -1.12 -2.63
C THR A 164 10.58 -2.49 -2.95
N ASP A 165 10.58 -3.39 -1.98
CA ASP A 165 10.00 -4.74 -2.12
C ASP A 165 8.51 -4.67 -2.50
N PHE A 166 7.72 -3.85 -1.79
CA PHE A 166 6.32 -3.64 -2.14
C PHE A 166 6.15 -2.98 -3.51
N SER A 167 6.95 -1.98 -3.85
CA SER A 167 6.82 -1.28 -5.15
C SER A 167 7.10 -2.23 -6.32
N VAL A 168 8.15 -3.05 -6.21
CA VAL A 168 8.48 -4.08 -7.22
C VAL A 168 7.38 -5.15 -7.28
N SER A 169 6.89 -5.60 -6.12
CA SER A 169 5.80 -6.57 -6.05
C SER A 169 4.52 -6.07 -6.72
N ILE A 170 4.13 -4.82 -6.48
CA ILE A 170 2.95 -4.22 -7.13
C ILE A 170 3.19 -4.11 -8.63
N LEU A 171 4.30 -3.51 -9.08
CA LEU A 171 4.63 -3.38 -10.51
C LEU A 171 4.60 -4.74 -11.22
N TRP A 172 5.13 -5.78 -10.57
CA TRP A 172 5.11 -7.14 -11.09
C TRP A 172 3.68 -7.65 -11.29
N LYS A 173 2.81 -7.47 -10.28
CA LYS A 173 1.39 -7.88 -10.35
C LYS A 173 0.63 -7.15 -11.46
N LEU A 174 0.96 -5.87 -11.71
CA LEU A 174 0.32 -5.08 -12.77
C LEU A 174 0.82 -5.48 -14.17
N CYS A 175 2.12 -5.74 -14.34
CA CYS A 175 2.70 -6.05 -15.65
C CYS A 175 2.63 -7.53 -16.05
N LYS A 176 2.37 -8.46 -15.13
CA LYS A 176 2.40 -9.91 -15.40
C LYS A 176 1.24 -10.42 -16.27
N LYS A 177 0.16 -9.66 -16.40
CA LYS A 177 -1.00 -10.09 -17.19
C LYS A 177 -0.77 -9.72 -18.66
N GLU A 178 -0.50 -10.72 -19.48
CA GLU A 178 -0.51 -10.59 -20.93
C GLU A 178 -1.76 -11.29 -21.47
N LYS A 179 -2.92 -10.61 -21.48
CA LYS A 179 -4.12 -11.17 -22.16
C LYS A 179 -4.90 -10.15 -22.99
N THR A 180 -4.62 -8.85 -22.89
CA THR A 180 -5.40 -7.80 -23.55
C THR A 180 -4.51 -6.67 -24.09
N GLU A 181 -5.02 -5.86 -25.03
CA GLU A 181 -4.31 -4.72 -25.60
C GLU A 181 -4.02 -3.62 -24.56
N ASP A 182 -4.89 -3.46 -23.56
CA ASP A 182 -4.72 -2.52 -22.43
C ASP A 182 -3.47 -2.85 -21.58
N ASP A 183 -3.06 -4.12 -21.54
CA ASP A 183 -1.86 -4.57 -20.79
C ASP A 183 -0.56 -4.02 -21.40
N ALA A 184 -0.55 -3.77 -22.72
CA ALA A 184 0.61 -3.18 -23.38
C ALA A 184 0.80 -1.69 -22.99
N SER A 185 -0.30 -0.97 -22.70
CA SER A 185 -0.25 0.43 -22.27
C SER A 185 0.45 0.58 -20.92
N VAL A 186 0.09 -0.28 -19.96
CA VAL A 186 0.66 -0.34 -18.61
C VAL A 186 2.19 -0.59 -18.65
N ILE A 187 2.63 -1.50 -19.52
CA ILE A 187 4.06 -1.80 -19.73
C ILE A 187 4.80 -0.59 -20.35
N LEU A 188 4.20 0.06 -21.34
CA LEU A 188 4.78 1.24 -21.99
C LEU A 188 4.90 2.43 -21.02
N GLU A 189 3.89 2.66 -20.18
CA GLU A 189 3.93 3.70 -19.15
C GLU A 189 5.06 3.42 -18.15
N ALA A 190 5.21 2.18 -17.68
CA ALA A 190 6.31 1.79 -16.81
C ALA A 190 7.69 2.04 -17.44
N LEU A 191 7.84 1.75 -18.74
CA LEU A 191 9.05 2.08 -19.50
C LEU A 191 9.29 3.59 -19.57
N GLN A 192 8.25 4.39 -19.88
CA GLN A 192 8.29 5.85 -19.96
C GLN A 192 8.76 6.52 -18.67
N VAL A 193 8.31 6.03 -17.51
CA VAL A 193 8.73 6.57 -16.21
C VAL A 193 10.06 5.99 -15.71
N GLY A 194 10.77 5.23 -16.55
CA GLY A 194 12.12 4.76 -16.27
C GLY A 194 12.22 3.48 -15.42
N ALA A 195 11.17 2.66 -15.35
CA ALA A 195 11.16 1.43 -14.56
C ALA A 195 12.33 0.49 -14.91
N PHE A 196 12.65 0.36 -16.20
CA PHE A 196 13.68 -0.56 -16.68
C PHE A 196 15.06 -0.26 -16.06
N LEU A 197 15.50 1.00 -16.13
CA LEU A 197 16.78 1.43 -15.55
C LEU A 197 16.77 1.31 -14.02
N LYS A 198 15.64 1.65 -13.40
CA LYS A 198 15.46 1.56 -11.95
C LYS A 198 15.61 0.13 -11.43
N LEU A 199 15.04 -0.85 -12.15
CA LEU A 199 15.12 -2.27 -11.82
C LEU A 199 16.52 -2.84 -12.05
N LEU A 200 17.22 -2.43 -13.13
CA LEU A 200 18.63 -2.82 -13.33
C LEU A 200 19.51 -2.33 -12.18
N LEU A 201 19.33 -1.06 -11.77
CA LEU A 201 20.05 -0.50 -10.63
C LEU A 201 19.76 -1.28 -9.34
N LEU A 202 18.50 -1.65 -9.10
CA LEU A 202 18.10 -2.48 -7.95
C LEU A 202 18.85 -3.82 -7.91
N LEU A 203 18.93 -4.52 -9.05
CA LEU A 203 19.67 -5.78 -9.13
C LEU A 203 21.18 -5.59 -8.90
N GLN A 204 21.75 -4.46 -9.37
CA GLN A 204 23.16 -4.16 -9.20
C GLN A 204 23.53 -3.83 -7.75
N VAL A 205 22.72 -3.04 -7.04
CA VAL A 205 22.97 -2.70 -5.63
C VAL A 205 22.59 -3.81 -4.65
N GLY A 206 21.80 -4.79 -5.11
CA GLY A 206 21.34 -5.93 -4.34
C GLY A 206 19.99 -5.71 -3.67
N CYS A 207 19.20 -6.77 -3.60
CA CYS A 207 17.91 -6.83 -2.89
C CYS A 207 17.66 -8.27 -2.41
N VAL A 208 16.61 -8.48 -1.62
CA VAL A 208 16.24 -9.83 -1.16
C VAL A 208 15.81 -10.71 -2.34
N GLU A 209 16.05 -12.03 -2.25
CA GLU A 209 15.87 -12.95 -3.39
C GLU A 209 14.45 -12.91 -3.97
N GLU A 210 13.39 -12.82 -3.13
CA GLU A 210 12.02 -12.71 -3.64
C GLU A 210 11.82 -11.46 -4.53
N THR A 211 12.37 -10.32 -4.12
CA THR A 211 12.30 -9.06 -4.86
C THR A 211 13.13 -9.13 -6.14
N LYS A 212 14.29 -9.79 -6.08
CA LYS A 212 15.19 -10.04 -7.22
C LYS A 212 14.52 -10.89 -8.30
N ASP A 213 13.80 -11.94 -7.91
CA ASP A 213 13.06 -12.80 -8.83
C ASP A 213 11.97 -12.02 -9.57
N LYS A 214 11.15 -11.25 -8.83
CA LYS A 214 10.11 -10.39 -9.41
C LYS A 214 10.72 -9.33 -10.32
N ALA A 215 11.76 -8.64 -9.88
CA ALA A 215 12.47 -7.63 -10.69
C ALA A 215 13.03 -8.23 -11.99
N SER A 216 13.57 -9.44 -11.93
CA SER A 216 14.09 -10.16 -13.10
C SER A 216 12.98 -10.56 -14.08
N GLU A 217 11.83 -11.01 -13.59
CA GLU A 217 10.65 -11.30 -14.43
C GLU A 217 10.09 -10.03 -15.07
N LEU A 218 9.95 -8.94 -14.30
CA LEU A 218 9.59 -7.62 -14.82
C LEU A 218 10.53 -7.18 -15.94
N LEU A 219 11.84 -7.25 -15.74
CA LEU A 219 12.81 -6.85 -16.76
C LEU A 219 12.63 -7.64 -18.06
N LYS A 220 12.31 -8.93 -18.00
CA LYS A 220 12.01 -9.74 -19.19
C LYS A 220 10.78 -9.20 -19.92
N ILE A 221 9.68 -8.96 -19.20
CA ILE A 221 8.43 -8.40 -19.75
C ILE A 221 8.70 -7.03 -20.39
N LEU A 222 9.33 -6.11 -19.65
CA LEU A 222 9.64 -4.76 -20.15
C LEU A 222 10.56 -4.80 -21.38
N ASN A 223 11.52 -5.73 -21.43
CA ASN A 223 12.45 -5.85 -22.55
C ASN A 223 11.76 -6.24 -23.87
N LEU A 224 10.67 -7.03 -23.82
CA LEU A 224 9.88 -7.39 -25.01
C LEU A 224 9.21 -6.18 -25.68
N HIS A 225 8.95 -5.12 -24.90
CA HIS A 225 8.28 -3.90 -25.35
C HIS A 225 9.23 -2.70 -25.54
N ARG A 226 10.51 -2.85 -25.20
CA ARG A 226 11.49 -1.77 -25.21
C ARG A 226 11.66 -1.11 -26.58
N ASN A 227 11.61 -1.88 -27.66
CA ASN A 227 11.75 -1.37 -29.03
C ASN A 227 10.52 -0.59 -29.54
N LYS A 228 9.38 -0.69 -28.83
CA LYS A 228 8.15 0.06 -29.16
C LYS A 228 8.15 1.47 -28.58
N MET A 229 9.17 1.80 -27.78
CA MET A 229 9.35 3.09 -27.16
C MET A 229 10.22 3.95 -28.08
N GLU A 230 9.67 5.04 -28.61
CA GLU A 230 10.50 6.07 -29.26
C GLU A 230 11.52 6.58 -28.24
N CYS A 231 12.79 6.64 -28.64
CA CYS A 231 13.95 6.83 -27.79
C CYS A 231 13.79 7.98 -26.77
N VAL A 232 13.44 7.64 -25.53
CA VAL A 232 13.63 8.55 -24.40
C VAL A 232 15.10 8.48 -24.03
N ASP A 233 15.79 9.62 -24.15
CA ASP A 233 17.21 9.75 -23.85
C ASP A 233 17.47 9.33 -22.38
N PRO A 234 18.27 8.27 -22.12
CA PRO A 234 18.57 7.82 -20.77
C PRO A 234 19.15 8.92 -19.87
N MET A 235 19.73 9.97 -20.46
CA MET A 235 20.36 11.09 -19.75
C MET A 235 19.38 12.00 -19.00
N ASP A 236 18.09 12.00 -19.35
CA ASP A 236 17.10 12.81 -18.63
C ASP A 236 16.69 12.23 -17.27
N ASN A 237 16.84 10.92 -17.06
CA ASN A 237 16.41 10.22 -15.84
C ASN A 237 17.40 10.29 -14.67
N PHE A 238 18.62 10.83 -14.87
CA PHE A 238 19.67 10.88 -13.84
C PHE A 238 19.98 12.29 -13.31
N LYS A 239 19.27 13.34 -13.76
CA LYS A 239 19.55 14.74 -13.37
C LYS A 239 19.43 15.01 -11.86
N ASP A 240 18.62 14.22 -11.14
CA ASP A 240 18.34 14.42 -9.71
C ASP A 240 19.06 13.44 -8.76
N LEU A 241 19.92 12.56 -9.27
CA LEU A 241 20.71 11.68 -8.43
C LEU A 241 21.93 12.43 -7.91
N LYS A 242 21.76 13.14 -6.79
CA LYS A 242 22.90 13.64 -6.01
C LYS A 242 23.78 12.46 -5.61
N ARG A 243 24.98 12.40 -6.20
CA ARG A 243 26.04 11.48 -5.81
C ARG A 243 26.43 11.77 -4.35
N PRO A 244 26.41 10.80 -3.43
CA PRO A 244 27.19 10.92 -2.22
C PRO A 244 28.66 10.70 -2.63
N PHE A 245 29.49 11.72 -2.42
CA PHE A 245 30.94 11.52 -2.28
C PHE A 245 31.24 11.10 -0.85
#